data_AF-A0A424P2R9-F1
#
_entry.id   AF-A0A424P2R9-F1
#
_cell.length_a   1.000
_cell.length_b   1.000
_cell.length_c   1.000
_cell.angle_alpha   90.00
_cell.angle_beta   90.00
_cell.angle_gamma   90.00
#
_symmetry.space_group_name_H-M   'P 1'
#
loop_
_entity.id
_entity.type
_entity.pdbx_description
1 polymer ?
#
loop_
_entity_poly.entity_id
_entity_poly.type
_entity_poly.pdbx_seq_one_letter_code
_entity_poly.pdbx_strand_id
1 'polypeptide(L)'
;MKEDYYDILGISKSASDAEIKKAYRKKAIQYHPDKNPGDSEAELSFKKAAEAYEVLGDPNKKARYDQYGHQAFEGGQGFGSSGMSMDDIFSQFGDIFGGTFGGGFEGFGGSSGGVSKGANLRIRVKLSLDEIFNGVDKKVKVKRKIKAEGLNFSTCPVCGGSGQTVRVANTILGRMQTTTTCSNCNGTGQVIKDRPKGSDSNGMIFSEETVSIKIPSGVEEGMQLKVSGKGNESFGNGMAGDLIVLIEELVHDKFIRDGSHLHFDLYVSLSEATLGCSKEVKLVEGKVRIKLDSGIQSGKTLRLRGKGLPDLNSYSKGDLLVHINVWTPQVLNREQKQFFQKMNGDENFEPRPEKSDKSFFEKVKDMFS
;
A
#
# COMPACT_ATOMS: atom_id res chain seq x y z
N MET A 1 -45.19 6.55 13.83
CA MET A 1 -44.29 6.81 14.98
C MET A 1 -42.87 6.72 14.42
N LYS A 2 -42.00 7.71 14.63
CA LYS A 2 -40.63 7.66 14.13
C LYS A 2 -39.86 6.54 14.87
N GLU A 3 -39.01 5.82 14.16
CA GLU A 3 -38.14 4.77 14.74
C GLU A 3 -37.11 5.42 15.66
N ASP A 4 -36.84 4.79 16.82
CA ASP A 4 -35.86 5.31 17.78
C ASP A 4 -34.44 5.27 17.17
N TYR A 5 -33.69 6.37 17.27
CA TYR A 5 -32.32 6.48 16.77
C TYR A 5 -31.37 5.42 17.35
N TYR A 6 -31.61 4.94 18.57
CA TYR A 6 -30.82 3.85 19.15
C TYR A 6 -31.09 2.51 18.45
N ASP A 7 -32.34 2.26 18.06
CA ASP A 7 -32.75 1.04 17.35
C ASP A 7 -32.25 1.05 15.89
N ILE A 8 -32.26 2.22 15.24
CA ILE A 8 -31.71 2.41 13.89
C ILE A 8 -30.22 2.06 13.84
N LEU A 9 -29.45 2.50 14.84
CA LEU A 9 -28.03 2.17 14.97
C LEU A 9 -27.78 0.78 15.57
N GLY A 10 -28.80 0.15 16.16
CA GLY A 10 -28.72 -1.18 16.79
C GLY A 10 -27.89 -1.20 18.08
N ILE A 11 -28.06 -0.17 18.91
CA ILE A 11 -27.28 0.04 20.15
C ILE A 11 -28.20 0.32 21.33
N SER A 12 -27.69 0.11 22.54
CA SER A 12 -28.39 0.47 23.79
C SER A 12 -28.44 1.98 24.00
N LYS A 13 -29.46 2.48 24.71
CA LYS A 13 -29.54 3.89 25.19
C LYS A 13 -28.38 4.27 26.12
N SER A 14 -27.74 3.28 26.74
CA SER A 14 -26.54 3.43 27.57
C SER A 14 -25.23 3.39 26.79
N ALA A 15 -25.27 3.34 25.46
CA ALA A 15 -24.06 3.26 24.63
C ALA A 15 -23.19 4.50 24.78
N SER A 16 -21.88 4.27 24.86
CA SER A 16 -20.86 5.31 24.86
C SER A 16 -20.71 5.97 23.48
N ASP A 17 -20.15 7.18 23.44
CA ASP A 17 -19.89 7.91 22.18
C ASP A 17 -19.06 7.08 21.18
N ALA A 18 -18.11 6.28 21.70
CA ALA A 18 -17.30 5.37 20.91
C ALA A 18 -18.13 4.24 20.26
N GLU A 19 -19.11 3.71 20.99
CA GLU A 19 -20.02 2.67 20.51
C GLU A 19 -21.01 3.22 19.48
N ILE A 20 -21.55 4.42 19.70
CA ILE A 20 -22.41 5.14 18.74
C ILE A 20 -21.66 5.33 17.41
N LYS A 21 -20.43 5.85 17.46
CA LYS A 21 -19.58 6.05 16.27
C LYS A 21 -19.20 4.73 15.59
N LYS A 22 -19.02 3.65 16.34
CA LYS A 22 -18.69 2.32 15.79
C LYS A 22 -19.91 1.68 15.11
N ALA A 23 -21.08 1.75 15.74
CA ALA A 23 -22.32 1.20 15.20
C ALA A 23 -22.73 1.91 13.91
N TYR A 24 -22.63 3.22 13.90
CA TYR A 24 -22.89 4.01 12.70
C TYR A 24 -21.92 3.69 11.56
N ARG A 25 -20.60 3.57 11.83
CA ARG A 25 -19.62 3.11 10.81
C ARG A 25 -19.98 1.76 10.19
N LYS A 26 -20.45 0.82 11.02
CA LYS A 26 -20.88 -0.50 10.55
C LYS A 26 -22.08 -0.39 9.61
N LYS A 27 -23.08 0.43 9.96
CA LYS A 27 -24.28 0.67 9.17
C LYS A 27 -23.99 1.45 7.88
N ALA A 28 -23.12 2.45 7.94
CA ALA A 28 -22.69 3.24 6.78
C ALA A 28 -21.95 2.40 5.73
N ILE A 29 -21.09 1.46 6.16
CA ILE A 29 -20.42 0.53 5.24
C ILE A 29 -21.41 -0.51 4.70
N GLN A 30 -22.36 -0.96 5.52
CA GLN A 30 -23.36 -1.96 5.13
C GLN A 30 -24.32 -1.43 4.05
N TYR A 31 -24.77 -0.19 4.20
CA TYR A 31 -25.74 0.45 3.29
C TYR A 31 -25.11 1.46 2.32
N HIS A 32 -23.80 1.33 2.06
CA HIS A 32 -23.11 2.24 1.15
C HIS A 32 -23.63 2.07 -0.30
N PRO A 33 -23.90 3.16 -1.04
CA PRO A 33 -24.35 3.11 -2.43
C PRO A 33 -23.40 2.33 -3.36
N ASP A 34 -22.08 2.50 -3.21
CA ASP A 34 -21.10 1.72 -4.00
C ASP A 34 -21.19 0.20 -3.79
N LYS A 35 -21.61 -0.24 -2.60
CA LYS A 35 -21.78 -1.68 -2.30
C LYS A 35 -23.18 -2.18 -2.63
N ASN A 36 -24.15 -1.27 -2.77
CA ASN A 36 -25.55 -1.57 -3.04
C ASN A 36 -26.10 -0.63 -4.15
N PRO A 37 -25.54 -0.67 -5.37
CA PRO A 37 -25.91 0.26 -6.43
C PRO A 37 -27.36 0.00 -6.88
N GLY A 38 -28.20 1.05 -6.83
CA GLY A 38 -29.60 0.99 -7.27
C GLY A 38 -30.59 0.42 -6.25
N ASP A 39 -30.17 0.16 -5.01
CA ASP A 39 -31.04 -0.33 -3.94
C ASP A 39 -31.63 0.84 -3.14
N SER A 40 -32.93 1.13 -3.36
CA SER A 40 -33.66 2.19 -2.67
C SER A 40 -33.86 1.93 -1.17
N GLU A 41 -33.87 0.67 -0.72
CA GLU A 41 -34.00 0.33 0.70
C GLU A 41 -32.69 0.56 1.46
N ALA A 42 -31.56 0.25 0.82
CA ALA A 42 -30.23 0.58 1.35
C ALA A 42 -30.04 2.10 1.48
N GLU A 43 -30.46 2.87 0.47
CA GLU A 43 -30.40 4.33 0.51
C GLU A 43 -31.24 4.92 1.66
N LEU A 44 -32.47 4.43 1.86
CA LEU A 44 -33.33 4.87 2.96
C LEU A 44 -32.73 4.51 4.32
N SER A 45 -32.15 3.32 4.44
CA SER A 45 -31.47 2.85 5.66
C SER A 45 -30.22 3.66 5.97
N PHE A 46 -29.48 4.06 4.93
CA PHE A 46 -28.32 4.94 5.06
C PHE A 46 -28.72 6.33 5.56
N LYS A 47 -29.77 6.94 4.98
CA LYS A 47 -30.30 8.24 5.42
C LYS A 47 -30.75 8.22 6.88
N LYS A 48 -31.49 7.19 7.28
CA LYS A 48 -31.92 6.99 8.68
C LYS A 48 -30.72 6.85 9.63
N ALA A 49 -29.70 6.09 9.25
CA ALA A 49 -28.50 5.93 10.07
C ALA A 49 -27.69 7.23 10.22
N ALA A 50 -27.62 8.04 9.16
CA ALA A 50 -26.96 9.34 9.18
C ALA A 50 -27.69 10.33 10.11
N GLU A 51 -29.03 10.41 10.01
CA GLU A 51 -29.87 11.22 10.90
C GLU A 51 -29.70 10.80 12.37
N ALA A 52 -29.70 9.49 12.63
CA ALA A 52 -29.48 8.96 13.98
C ALA A 52 -28.09 9.35 14.55
N TYR A 53 -27.04 9.33 13.72
CA TYR A 53 -25.70 9.72 14.15
C TYR A 53 -25.56 11.22 14.35
N GLU A 54 -26.25 12.05 13.55
CA GLU A 54 -26.22 13.51 13.72
C GLU A 54 -26.79 13.95 15.07
N VAL A 55 -27.81 13.23 15.56
CA VAL A 55 -28.45 13.49 16.84
C VAL A 55 -27.70 12.84 17.99
N LEU A 56 -27.34 11.56 17.88
CA LEU A 56 -26.70 10.81 18.97
C LEU A 56 -25.19 11.05 19.08
N GLY A 57 -24.53 11.52 18.03
CA GLY A 57 -23.09 11.78 18.00
C GLY A 57 -22.66 13.10 18.65
N ASP A 58 -23.58 14.04 18.83
CA ASP A 58 -23.35 15.29 19.55
C ASP A 58 -23.90 15.19 20.99
N PRO A 59 -23.08 15.39 22.03
CA PRO A 59 -23.53 15.25 23.43
C PRO A 59 -24.72 16.12 23.81
N ASN A 60 -24.84 17.33 23.24
CA ASN A 60 -25.93 18.26 23.52
C ASN A 60 -27.21 17.89 22.75
N LYS A 61 -27.10 17.38 21.52
CA LYS A 61 -28.25 16.86 20.76
C LYS A 61 -28.75 15.54 21.35
N LYS A 62 -27.83 14.64 21.75
CA LYS A 62 -28.14 13.38 22.43
C LYS A 62 -28.90 13.63 23.73
N ALA A 63 -28.42 14.55 24.57
CA ALA A 63 -29.10 14.88 25.83
C ALA A 63 -30.53 15.42 25.61
N ARG A 64 -30.74 16.23 24.56
CA ARG A 64 -32.09 16.73 24.20
C ARG A 64 -32.99 15.61 23.66
N TYR A 65 -32.46 14.73 22.82
CA TYR A 65 -33.20 13.56 22.33
C TYR A 65 -33.57 12.60 23.45
N ASP A 66 -32.65 12.34 24.39
CA ASP A 66 -32.91 11.47 25.54
C ASP A 66 -34.00 12.03 26.48
N GLN A 67 -34.19 13.36 26.52
CA GLN A 67 -35.18 14.02 27.37
C GLN A 67 -36.55 14.21 26.70
N TYR A 68 -36.59 14.51 25.40
CA TYR A 68 -37.81 14.91 24.70
C TYR A 68 -38.13 14.05 23.46
N GLY A 69 -37.34 13.01 23.18
CA GLY A 69 -37.48 12.16 22.00
C GLY A 69 -37.39 12.97 20.70
N HIS A 70 -38.05 12.50 19.64
CA HIS A 70 -38.08 13.20 18.35
C HIS A 70 -38.75 14.58 18.40
N GLN A 71 -39.56 14.87 19.43
CA GLN A 71 -40.21 16.17 19.59
C GLN A 71 -39.23 17.29 19.96
N ALA A 72 -38.03 16.93 20.45
CA ALA A 72 -36.96 17.88 20.78
C ALA A 72 -36.53 18.77 19.59
N PHE A 73 -36.83 18.32 18.36
CA PHE A 73 -36.40 18.94 17.12
C PHE A 73 -37.58 19.37 16.21
N GLU A 74 -38.83 19.28 16.68
CA GLU A 74 -40.02 19.62 15.88
C GLU A 74 -40.53 21.07 16.06
N GLY A 75 -39.83 21.93 16.82
CA GLY A 75 -40.28 23.30 17.12
C GLY A 75 -39.20 24.39 17.18
N GLY A 76 -37.96 24.10 16.77
CA GLY A 76 -36.85 25.05 16.78
C GLY A 76 -36.47 25.49 15.37
N GLN A 77 -36.36 26.80 15.15
CA GLN A 77 -35.92 27.40 13.90
C GLN A 77 -34.46 27.00 13.61
N GLY A 78 -34.30 25.92 12.84
CA GLY A 78 -33.01 25.36 12.44
C GLY A 78 -33.10 23.84 12.32
N PHE A 79 -33.00 23.33 11.10
CA PHE A 79 -33.01 21.90 10.75
C PHE A 79 -34.38 21.20 10.80
N GLY A 80 -35.37 21.79 10.12
CA GLY A 80 -36.50 21.06 9.57
C GLY A 80 -36.25 20.78 8.09
N SER A 81 -36.06 19.51 7.74
CA SER A 81 -36.53 18.90 6.48
C SER A 81 -36.46 19.78 5.22
N SER A 82 -35.28 20.32 4.89
CA SER A 82 -35.04 20.95 3.60
C SER A 82 -33.64 20.58 3.11
N GLY A 83 -33.60 19.56 2.26
CA GLY A 83 -32.61 19.47 1.19
C GLY A 83 -31.17 19.17 1.56
N MET A 84 -30.89 18.26 2.51
CA MET A 84 -29.59 17.59 2.49
C MET A 84 -29.56 16.68 1.26
N SER A 85 -28.90 17.14 0.18
CA SER A 85 -28.64 16.31 -0.99
C SER A 85 -27.82 15.08 -0.57
N MET A 86 -27.97 13.97 -1.31
CA MET A 86 -27.11 12.80 -1.13
C MET A 86 -25.62 13.21 -1.19
N ASP A 87 -25.31 14.20 -2.03
CA ASP A 87 -23.98 14.80 -2.20
C ASP A 87 -23.54 15.67 -1.00
N ASP A 88 -24.46 16.31 -0.27
CA ASP A 88 -24.13 17.10 0.94
C ASP A 88 -23.86 16.17 2.14
N ILE A 89 -24.63 15.10 2.26
CA ILE A 89 -24.38 14.05 3.26
C ILE A 89 -23.04 13.38 2.94
N PHE A 90 -22.75 13.08 1.67
CA PHE A 90 -21.51 12.47 1.22
C PHE A 90 -20.29 13.39 1.27
N SER A 91 -20.42 14.70 1.06
CA SER A 91 -19.31 15.65 1.16
C SER A 91 -18.96 15.96 2.61
N GLN A 92 -19.96 16.15 3.47
CA GLN A 92 -19.76 16.25 4.92
C GLN A 92 -19.22 14.93 5.51
N PHE A 93 -19.44 13.81 4.81
CA PHE A 93 -18.87 12.50 5.14
C PHE A 93 -17.60 12.12 4.42
N GLY A 94 -17.25 12.75 3.30
CA GLY A 94 -15.98 12.58 2.61
C GLY A 94 -14.84 12.95 3.54
N ASP A 95 -15.06 13.91 4.43
CA ASP A 95 -14.15 14.28 5.51
C ASP A 95 -14.06 13.23 6.64
N ILE A 96 -15.08 12.39 6.84
CA ILE A 96 -15.08 11.32 7.86
C ILE A 96 -14.67 9.95 7.29
N PHE A 97 -14.93 9.67 6.01
CA PHE A 97 -14.79 8.35 5.38
C PHE A 97 -13.87 8.33 4.14
N GLY A 98 -13.69 9.45 3.45
CA GLY A 98 -12.84 9.60 2.26
C GLY A 98 -11.43 10.13 2.54
N GLY A 99 -11.07 10.33 3.82
CA GLY A 99 -9.77 10.84 4.26
C GLY A 99 -8.90 9.79 4.95
N THR A 100 -8.46 8.76 4.23
CA THR A 100 -7.10 8.27 4.49
C THR A 100 -6.16 9.36 3.98
N PHE A 101 -5.13 9.72 4.76
CA PHE A 101 -3.97 10.47 4.26
C PHE A 101 -4.19 11.95 3.85
N GLY A 102 -3.96 12.87 4.79
CA GLY A 102 -3.41 14.20 4.46
C GLY A 102 -4.33 15.40 4.69
N GLY A 103 -4.19 16.03 5.87
CA GLY A 103 -4.38 17.46 6.08
C GLY A 103 -5.82 17.96 6.21
N GLY A 104 -6.23 18.29 7.45
CA GLY A 104 -7.45 19.07 7.68
C GLY A 104 -8.18 18.76 8.98
N PHE A 105 -7.50 18.86 10.12
CA PHE A 105 -8.18 18.92 11.42
C PHE A 105 -8.22 20.38 11.85
N GLU A 106 -9.29 21.07 11.46
CA GLU A 106 -9.58 22.45 11.86
C GLU A 106 -10.71 22.39 12.89
N GLY A 107 -10.35 22.42 14.18
CA GLY A 107 -11.34 22.44 15.27
C GLY A 107 -10.84 21.88 16.59
N PHE A 108 -10.26 22.75 17.43
CA PHE A 108 -10.17 22.64 18.89
C PHE A 108 -9.55 21.37 19.49
N GLY A 109 -8.24 21.45 19.77
CA GLY A 109 -7.54 20.53 20.65
C GLY A 109 -6.06 20.89 20.67
N GLY A 110 -5.50 21.13 21.87
CA GLY A 110 -4.17 21.70 22.06
C GLY A 110 -3.12 21.20 21.07
N SER A 111 -2.52 22.14 20.33
CA SER A 111 -1.26 21.91 19.64
C SER A 111 -0.19 21.70 20.70
N SER A 112 -0.17 20.49 21.26
CA SER A 112 1.02 19.94 21.89
C SER A 112 2.13 20.15 20.88
N GLY A 113 3.15 20.92 21.25
CA GLY A 113 4.27 21.27 20.39
C GLY A 113 4.78 20.02 19.70
N GLY A 114 4.42 19.86 18.43
CA GLY A 114 4.82 18.73 17.64
C GLY A 114 6.34 18.73 17.62
N VAL A 115 6.94 17.72 18.24
CA VAL A 115 8.39 17.52 18.19
C VAL A 115 8.78 17.51 16.72
N SER A 116 9.47 18.55 16.27
CA SER A 116 9.85 18.74 14.86
C SER A 116 10.49 17.45 14.34
N LYS A 117 9.94 16.80 13.32
CA LYS A 117 10.53 15.57 12.79
C LYS A 117 11.50 15.89 11.65
N GLY A 118 12.66 15.25 11.66
CA GLY A 118 13.65 15.38 10.60
C GLY A 118 13.16 14.78 9.27
N ALA A 119 13.78 15.18 8.17
CA ALA A 119 13.39 14.74 6.84
C ALA A 119 13.65 13.23 6.65
N ASN A 120 12.70 12.53 6.03
CA ASN A 120 12.86 11.13 5.67
C ASN A 120 13.97 10.95 4.61
N LEU A 121 14.72 9.85 4.70
CA LEU A 121 15.70 9.45 3.70
C LEU A 121 15.08 8.34 2.85
N ARG A 122 15.23 8.40 1.53
CA ARG A 122 14.76 7.33 0.63
C ARG A 122 15.96 6.67 -0.06
N ILE A 123 16.03 5.34 0.01
CA ILE A 123 17.04 4.54 -0.68
C ILE A 123 16.38 3.46 -1.53
N ARG A 124 17.06 3.03 -2.58
CA ARG A 124 16.66 1.86 -3.39
C ARG A 124 17.56 0.69 -3.03
N VAL A 125 16.96 -0.45 -2.77
CA VAL A 125 17.67 -1.69 -2.47
C VAL A 125 17.31 -2.72 -3.52
N LYS A 126 18.34 -3.12 -4.27
CA LYS A 126 18.22 -4.15 -5.30
C LYS A 126 18.26 -5.52 -4.65
N LEU A 127 17.31 -6.39 -5.01
CA LEU A 127 17.20 -7.76 -4.53
C LEU A 127 17.16 -8.74 -5.69
N SER A 128 17.88 -9.84 -5.54
CA SER A 128 17.75 -11.01 -6.40
C SER A 128 16.54 -11.84 -6.02
N LEU A 129 16.07 -12.66 -6.96
CA LEU A 129 14.92 -13.54 -6.75
C LEU A 129 15.16 -14.56 -5.60
N ASP A 130 16.41 -15.00 -5.41
CA ASP A 130 16.83 -15.85 -4.29
C ASP A 130 16.74 -15.13 -2.92
N GLU A 131 17.12 -13.85 -2.87
CA GLU A 131 16.99 -13.00 -1.66
C GLU A 131 15.51 -12.75 -1.34
N ILE A 132 14.67 -12.53 -2.36
CA ILE A 132 13.23 -12.34 -2.21
C ILE A 132 12.58 -13.63 -1.68
N PHE A 133 12.99 -14.79 -2.18
CA PHE A 133 12.42 -16.07 -1.75
C PHE A 133 12.73 -16.40 -0.29
N ASN A 134 13.98 -16.22 0.15
CA ASN A 134 14.40 -16.59 1.50
C ASN A 134 14.16 -15.47 2.54
N GLY A 135 14.05 -14.22 2.10
CA GLY A 135 14.22 -13.06 2.97
C GLY A 135 15.69 -12.85 3.32
N VAL A 136 16.08 -11.59 3.56
CA VAL A 136 17.48 -11.25 3.81
C VAL A 136 17.62 -10.09 4.78
N ASP A 137 18.62 -10.16 5.65
CA ASP A 137 19.08 -9.04 6.48
C ASP A 137 20.19 -8.30 5.72
N LYS A 138 19.86 -7.16 5.11
CA LYS A 138 20.78 -6.39 4.26
C LYS A 138 21.37 -5.20 5.02
N LYS A 139 22.70 -5.11 5.07
CA LYS A 139 23.42 -3.98 5.67
C LYS A 139 23.68 -2.92 4.61
N VAL A 140 23.07 -1.75 4.76
CA VAL A 140 23.23 -0.63 3.82
C VAL A 140 23.88 0.55 4.51
N LYS A 141 24.91 1.12 3.87
CA LYS A 141 25.51 2.38 4.31
C LYS A 141 24.63 3.54 3.87
N VAL A 142 24.11 4.29 4.83
CA VAL A 142 23.28 5.47 4.58
C VAL A 142 24.03 6.73 4.99
N LYS A 143 24.00 7.73 4.10
CA LYS A 143 24.48 9.08 4.38
C LYS A 143 23.32 9.88 4.93
N ARG A 144 23.36 10.25 6.21
CA ARG A 144 22.32 11.07 6.85
C ARG A 144 22.90 12.32 7.48
N LYS A 145 22.07 13.35 7.60
CA LYS A 145 22.42 14.57 8.33
C LYS A 145 22.22 14.36 9.82
N ILE A 146 23.28 14.52 10.61
CA ILE A 146 23.26 14.51 12.08
C ILE A 146 23.68 15.89 12.60
N LYS A 147 23.34 16.23 13.84
CA LYS A 147 23.86 17.43 14.50
C LYS A 147 25.36 17.31 14.70
N ALA A 148 26.08 18.40 14.43
CA ALA A 148 27.51 18.46 14.71
C ALA A 148 27.76 18.47 16.23
N GLU A 149 28.82 17.78 16.65
CA GLU A 149 29.27 17.81 18.05
C GLU A 149 29.66 19.24 18.45
N GLY A 150 29.13 19.73 19.58
CA GLY A 150 29.33 21.10 20.06
C GLY A 150 28.33 22.14 19.54
N LEU A 151 27.25 21.72 18.85
CA LEU A 151 26.16 22.61 18.45
C LEU A 151 25.31 23.01 19.66
N ASN A 152 25.37 24.29 20.04
CA ASN A 152 24.58 24.84 21.14
C ASN A 152 23.36 25.59 20.61
N PHE A 153 22.18 25.22 21.13
CA PHE A 153 20.93 25.94 20.87
C PHE A 153 20.62 26.89 22.03
N SER A 154 20.11 28.06 21.70
CA SER A 154 19.53 29.00 22.67
C SER A 154 18.05 29.19 22.40
N THR A 155 17.27 29.50 23.43
CA THR A 155 15.84 29.77 23.30
C THR A 155 15.62 30.98 22.41
N CYS A 156 14.71 30.89 21.44
CA CYS A 156 14.41 31.98 20.54
C CYS A 156 13.89 33.20 21.33
N PRO A 157 14.55 34.37 21.27
CA PRO A 157 14.17 35.53 22.07
C PRO A 157 12.82 36.13 21.63
N VAL A 158 12.42 35.93 20.37
CA VAL A 158 11.20 36.51 19.79
C VAL A 158 9.94 35.78 20.24
N CYS A 159 9.98 34.45 20.36
CA CYS A 159 8.83 33.65 20.76
C CYS A 159 8.97 33.05 22.17
N GLY A 160 10.07 33.30 22.88
CA GLY A 160 10.31 32.72 24.21
C GLY A 160 10.31 31.19 24.23
N GLY A 161 10.65 30.55 23.11
CA GLY A 161 10.65 29.08 22.98
C GLY A 161 9.35 28.46 22.48
N SER A 162 8.25 29.22 22.35
CA SER A 162 6.96 28.68 21.90
C SER A 162 6.90 28.28 20.41
N GLY A 163 7.88 28.71 19.60
CA GLY A 163 7.88 28.53 18.15
C GLY A 163 6.83 29.37 17.40
N GLN A 164 5.95 30.07 18.11
CA GLN A 164 4.82 30.80 17.53
C GLN A 164 4.71 32.20 18.13
N THR A 165 4.30 33.17 17.31
CA THR A 165 4.06 34.55 17.73
C THR A 165 2.59 34.91 17.53
N VAL A 166 1.94 35.40 18.58
CA VAL A 166 0.55 35.85 18.51
C VAL A 166 0.52 37.27 17.95
N ARG A 167 -0.13 37.46 16.80
CA ARG A 167 -0.42 38.79 16.25
C ARG A 167 -1.84 39.17 16.63
N VAL A 168 -1.99 40.32 17.27
CA VAL A 168 -3.31 40.87 17.61
C VAL A 168 -3.66 41.93 16.57
N ALA A 169 -4.72 41.71 15.80
CA ALA A 169 -5.26 42.66 14.83
C ALA A 169 -6.60 43.21 15.35
N ASN A 170 -6.75 44.53 15.37
CA ASN A 170 -8.03 45.16 15.70
C ASN A 170 -8.91 45.15 14.45
N THR A 171 -10.02 44.43 14.49
CA THR A 171 -11.04 44.43 13.44
C THR A 171 -12.29 45.17 13.94
N ILE A 172 -13.20 45.52 13.02
CA ILE A 172 -14.48 46.19 13.33
C ILE A 172 -15.34 45.37 14.31
N LEU A 173 -15.07 44.06 14.42
CA LEU A 173 -15.76 43.11 15.30
C LEU A 173 -15.03 42.83 16.62
N GLY A 174 -13.88 43.48 16.89
CA GLY A 174 -13.11 43.31 18.12
C GLY A 174 -11.63 42.97 17.89
N ARG A 175 -10.94 42.54 18.96
CA ARG A 175 -9.52 42.15 18.87
C ARG A 175 -9.42 40.69 18.39
N MET A 176 -9.01 40.50 17.15
CA MET A 176 -8.73 39.17 16.61
C MET A 176 -7.27 38.80 16.90
N GLN A 177 -7.04 37.66 17.55
CA GLN A 177 -5.70 37.12 17.76
C GLN A 177 -5.44 36.02 16.74
N THR A 178 -4.37 36.15 15.96
CA THR A 178 -3.93 35.14 15.00
C THR A 178 -2.54 34.67 15.36
N THR A 179 -2.39 33.39 15.58
CA THR A 179 -1.10 32.77 15.86
C THR A 179 -0.37 32.51 14.55
N THR A 180 0.87 33.00 14.44
CA THR A 180 1.74 32.81 13.27
C THR A 180 3.01 32.09 13.68
N THR A 181 3.61 31.32 12.78
CA THR A 181 4.91 30.69 13.03
C THR A 181 5.97 31.78 13.22
N CYS A 182 6.80 31.63 14.24
CA CYS A 182 7.84 32.62 14.54
C CYS A 182 8.87 32.65 13.39
N SER A 183 8.98 33.78 12.69
CA SER A 183 9.90 33.94 11.55
C SER A 183 11.38 33.84 11.94
N ASN A 184 11.72 34.04 13.22
CA ASN A 184 13.10 34.00 13.70
C ASN A 184 13.60 32.57 13.95
N CYS A 185 12.72 31.65 14.34
CA CYS A 185 13.09 30.24 14.58
C CYS A 185 12.34 29.26 13.66
N ASN A 186 11.54 29.75 12.71
CA ASN A 186 10.73 28.95 11.79
C ASN A 186 9.91 27.85 12.49
N GLY A 187 9.33 28.16 13.65
CA GLY A 187 8.53 27.19 14.41
C GLY A 187 9.31 26.32 15.40
N THR A 188 10.64 26.36 15.42
CA THR A 188 11.46 25.42 16.19
C THR A 188 11.66 25.83 17.66
N GLY A 189 11.35 27.08 18.01
CA GLY A 189 11.53 27.63 19.36
C GLY A 189 12.99 27.88 19.76
N GLN A 190 13.97 27.49 18.94
CA GLN A 190 15.39 27.58 19.24
C GLN A 190 16.18 28.24 18.10
N VAL A 191 17.30 28.87 18.44
CA VAL A 191 18.26 29.48 17.51
C VAL A 191 19.67 29.00 17.81
N ILE A 192 20.50 28.84 16.77
CA ILE A 192 21.88 28.38 16.90
C ILE A 192 22.69 29.50 17.56
N LYS A 193 23.37 29.19 18.67
CA LYS A 193 24.28 30.12 19.35
C LYS A 193 25.71 29.96 18.84
N ASP A 194 26.21 28.73 18.88
CA ASP A 194 27.57 28.39 18.47
C ASP A 194 27.52 27.34 17.36
N ARG A 195 28.10 27.67 16.20
CA ARG A 195 28.16 26.78 15.04
C ARG A 195 29.57 26.19 14.90
N PRO A 196 29.73 24.86 14.99
CA PRO A 196 31.03 24.22 14.79
C PRO A 196 31.48 24.30 13.33
N LYS A 197 32.81 24.35 13.12
CA LYS A 197 33.42 24.40 11.77
C LYS A 197 33.08 23.11 11.00
N GLY A 198 32.64 23.25 9.75
CA GLY A 198 32.26 22.12 8.89
C GLY A 198 30.78 21.73 8.91
N SER A 199 29.96 22.37 9.75
CA SER A 199 28.50 22.20 9.75
C SER A 199 27.80 23.13 8.74
N ASP A 200 26.61 22.76 8.26
CA ASP A 200 25.77 23.61 7.38
C ASP A 200 25.07 24.75 8.14
N SER A 201 24.28 25.59 7.46
CA SER A 201 23.58 26.75 8.07
C SER A 201 22.71 26.38 9.27
N ASN A 202 22.35 25.10 9.37
CA ASN A 202 21.49 24.54 10.40
C ASN A 202 22.30 23.74 11.45
N GLY A 203 23.63 23.77 11.40
CA GLY A 203 24.49 23.04 12.34
C GLY A 203 24.62 21.54 12.05
N MET A 204 24.24 21.09 10.86
CA MET A 204 24.22 19.67 10.51
C MET A 204 25.48 19.25 9.74
N ILE A 205 25.91 17.99 9.93
CA ILE A 205 27.00 17.33 9.20
C ILE A 205 26.51 16.02 8.58
N PHE A 206 27.13 15.60 7.49
CA PHE A 206 26.86 14.27 6.92
C PHE A 206 27.64 13.22 7.68
N SER A 207 26.95 12.18 8.14
CA SER A 207 27.54 10.99 8.75
C SER A 207 27.11 9.74 7.99
N GLU A 208 28.04 8.82 7.79
CA GLU A 208 27.77 7.50 7.23
C GLU A 208 27.50 6.51 8.36
N GLU A 209 26.32 5.92 8.36
CA GLU A 209 25.94 4.87 9.30
C GLU A 209 25.56 3.61 8.54
N THR A 210 25.96 2.44 9.07
CA THR A 210 25.52 1.15 8.51
C THR A 210 24.24 0.72 9.22
N VAL A 211 23.14 0.68 8.47
CA VAL A 211 21.82 0.25 8.99
C VAL A 211 21.53 -1.16 8.49
N SER A 212 21.16 -2.06 9.41
CA SER A 212 20.68 -3.40 9.08
C SER A 212 19.18 -3.34 8.82
N ILE A 213 18.76 -3.74 7.62
CA ILE A 213 17.35 -3.74 7.19
C ILE A 213 16.93 -5.20 7.06
N LYS A 214 15.93 -5.60 7.85
CA LYS A 214 15.31 -6.92 7.73
C LYS A 214 14.24 -6.88 6.64
N ILE A 215 14.49 -7.60 5.56
CA ILE A 215 13.58 -7.69 4.41
C ILE A 215 12.88 -9.04 4.48
N PRO A 216 11.54 -9.09 4.64
CA PRO A 216 10.80 -10.33 4.68
C PRO A 216 10.83 -11.05 3.32
N SER A 217 10.58 -12.36 3.33
CA SER A 217 10.42 -13.14 2.11
C SER A 217 9.15 -12.73 1.36
N GLY A 218 9.16 -12.78 0.04
CA GLY A 218 7.98 -12.52 -0.80
C GLY A 218 7.77 -11.05 -1.17
N VAL A 219 8.69 -10.14 -0.81
CA VAL A 219 8.60 -8.73 -1.18
C VAL A 219 8.45 -8.51 -2.69
N GLU A 220 7.61 -7.55 -3.05
CA GLU A 220 7.32 -7.18 -4.44
C GLU A 220 8.07 -5.92 -4.87
N GLU A 221 8.23 -5.77 -6.18
CA GLU A 221 8.74 -4.55 -6.80
C GLU A 221 7.95 -3.33 -6.35
N GLY A 222 8.65 -2.25 -5.99
CA GLY A 222 8.01 -0.98 -5.62
C GLY A 222 7.48 -0.93 -4.18
N MET A 223 7.55 -2.02 -3.41
CA MET A 223 7.22 -1.99 -1.98
C MET A 223 8.16 -1.05 -1.21
N GLN A 224 7.59 -0.34 -0.23
CA GLN A 224 8.32 0.59 0.63
C GLN A 224 8.37 0.06 2.08
N LEU A 225 9.57 -0.27 2.55
CA LEU A 225 9.81 -0.63 3.94
C LEU A 225 10.29 0.60 4.72
N LYS A 226 9.75 0.79 5.92
CA LYS A 226 10.07 1.94 6.77
C LYS A 226 10.92 1.51 7.96
N VAL A 227 12.10 2.10 8.10
CA VAL A 227 12.97 1.96 9.27
C VAL A 227 12.93 3.26 10.07
N SER A 228 12.26 3.20 11.22
CA SER A 228 11.99 4.37 12.05
C SER A 228 13.27 5.02 12.62
N GLY A 229 13.33 6.35 12.61
CA GLY A 229 14.42 7.10 13.26
C GLY A 229 15.81 7.00 12.61
N LYS A 230 15.90 6.36 11.43
CA LYS A 230 17.14 6.24 10.64
C LYS A 230 17.21 7.21 9.46
N GLY A 231 16.30 8.17 9.39
CA GLY A 231 16.35 9.31 8.45
C GLY A 231 17.27 10.44 8.96
N ASN A 232 17.09 11.64 8.41
CA ASN A 232 17.86 12.80 8.84
C ASN A 232 17.41 13.27 10.22
N GLU A 233 18.33 13.78 11.02
CA GLU A 233 17.98 14.42 12.28
C GLU A 233 17.22 15.73 12.04
N SER A 234 16.39 16.08 13.00
CA SER A 234 15.67 17.34 12.99
C SER A 234 16.54 18.49 13.49
N PHE A 235 16.18 19.69 13.05
CA PHE A 235 16.71 20.92 13.61
C PHE A 235 16.13 21.15 15.01
N GLY A 236 16.99 21.50 15.99
CA GLY A 236 16.60 21.64 17.40
C GLY A 236 16.28 20.31 18.08
N ASN A 237 15.44 20.29 19.11
CA ASN A 237 15.14 19.09 19.93
C ASN A 237 14.15 18.08 19.29
N GLY A 238 14.12 18.04 17.96
CA GLY A 238 13.24 17.18 17.19
C GLY A 238 13.72 15.73 17.03
N MET A 239 12.80 14.81 16.70
CA MET A 239 13.13 13.40 16.41
C MET A 239 13.68 13.26 14.99
N ALA A 240 14.52 12.25 14.76
CA ALA A 240 14.97 11.93 13.41
C ALA A 240 13.81 11.48 12.51
N GLY A 241 13.95 11.73 11.21
CA GLY A 241 13.10 11.18 10.17
C GLY A 241 13.23 9.66 10.06
N ASP A 242 12.49 9.07 9.13
CA ASP A 242 12.55 7.64 8.85
C ASP A 242 13.38 7.36 7.59
N LEU A 243 13.95 6.16 7.50
CA LEU A 243 14.54 5.63 6.28
C LEU A 243 13.48 4.81 5.54
N ILE A 244 13.12 5.26 4.34
CA ILE A 244 12.20 4.59 3.42
C ILE A 244 13.03 3.80 2.42
N VAL A 245 12.89 2.49 2.44
CA VAL A 245 13.60 1.55 1.59
C VAL A 245 12.64 1.11 0.50
N LEU A 246 12.92 1.53 -0.73
CA LEU A 246 12.20 1.07 -1.92
C LEU A 246 12.86 -0.19 -2.44
N ILE A 247 12.09 -1.26 -2.56
CA ILE A 247 12.55 -2.54 -3.11
C ILE A 247 12.56 -2.47 -4.64
N GLU A 248 13.68 -2.90 -5.22
CA GLU A 248 13.89 -3.06 -6.66
C GLU A 248 14.33 -4.52 -6.93
N GLU A 249 13.60 -5.26 -7.74
CA GLU A 249 13.85 -6.63 -8.14
C GLU A 249 14.80 -6.64 -9.33
N LEU A 250 15.84 -7.46 -9.23
CA LEU A 250 16.75 -7.72 -10.33
C LEU A 250 16.12 -8.73 -11.28
N VAL A 251 16.10 -8.40 -12.56
CA VAL A 251 15.70 -9.32 -13.63
C VAL A 251 16.56 -10.58 -13.55
N HIS A 252 15.91 -11.74 -13.53
CA HIS A 252 16.56 -13.04 -13.45
C HIS A 252 16.60 -13.70 -14.84
N ASP A 253 17.74 -14.28 -15.22
CA ASP A 253 17.95 -14.80 -16.60
C ASP A 253 16.99 -15.94 -17.00
N LYS A 254 16.53 -16.71 -16.01
CA LYS A 254 15.74 -17.94 -16.25
C LYS A 254 14.29 -17.84 -15.81
N PHE A 255 14.00 -16.96 -14.86
CA PHE A 255 12.70 -16.93 -14.20
C PHE A 255 12.09 -15.56 -14.42
N ILE A 256 10.84 -15.56 -14.85
CA ILE A 256 10.04 -14.35 -14.98
C ILE A 256 9.01 -14.40 -13.88
N ARG A 257 8.99 -13.40 -13.00
CA ARG A 257 8.03 -13.31 -11.90
C ARG A 257 6.72 -12.68 -12.39
N ASP A 258 5.61 -13.29 -12.01
CA ASP A 258 4.26 -12.73 -12.14
C ASP A 258 3.54 -12.86 -10.78
N GLY A 259 3.55 -11.78 -10.00
CA GLY A 259 3.06 -11.79 -8.61
C GLY A 259 3.81 -12.81 -7.74
N SER A 260 3.09 -13.81 -7.22
CA SER A 260 3.67 -14.94 -6.48
C SER A 260 4.06 -16.12 -7.37
N HIS A 261 3.65 -16.11 -8.63
CA HIS A 261 3.95 -17.14 -9.61
C HIS A 261 5.28 -16.87 -10.31
N LEU A 262 5.93 -17.96 -10.73
CA LEU A 262 7.14 -17.91 -11.53
C LEU A 262 6.89 -18.58 -12.87
N HIS A 263 7.45 -18.02 -13.93
CA HIS A 263 7.44 -18.58 -15.27
C HIS A 263 8.86 -19.00 -15.65
N PHE A 264 8.97 -20.19 -16.22
CA PHE A 264 10.24 -20.77 -16.65
C PHE A 264 10.10 -21.42 -18.01
N ASP A 265 10.95 -21.00 -18.95
CA ASP A 265 11.00 -21.59 -20.28
C ASP A 265 11.94 -22.81 -20.29
N LEU A 266 11.36 -24.00 -20.45
CA LEU A 266 12.10 -25.25 -20.58
C LEU A 266 12.23 -25.64 -22.04
N TYR A 267 13.45 -25.54 -22.56
CA TYR A 267 13.79 -26.01 -23.90
C TYR A 267 14.06 -27.53 -23.91
N VAL A 268 13.36 -28.22 -24.79
CA VAL A 268 13.46 -29.68 -24.98
C VAL A 268 13.77 -29.98 -26.44
N SER A 269 14.65 -30.94 -26.70
CA SER A 269 14.94 -31.34 -28.08
C SER A 269 13.76 -32.09 -28.68
N LEU A 270 13.65 -32.06 -30.01
CA LEU A 270 12.61 -32.82 -30.74
C LEU A 270 12.59 -34.30 -30.32
N SER A 271 13.76 -34.94 -30.22
CA SER A 271 13.86 -36.34 -29.80
C SER A 271 13.35 -36.59 -28.37
N GLU A 272 13.68 -35.70 -27.43
CA GLU A 272 13.17 -35.77 -26.05
C GLU A 272 11.66 -35.58 -25.99
N ALA A 273 11.11 -34.66 -26.80
CA ALA A 273 9.68 -34.40 -26.87
C ALA A 273 8.90 -35.59 -27.45
N THR A 274 9.45 -36.22 -28.48
CA THR A 274 8.83 -37.41 -29.11
C THR A 274 8.89 -38.63 -28.18
N LEU A 275 10.05 -38.94 -27.61
CA LEU A 275 10.24 -40.16 -26.81
C LEU A 275 9.70 -40.03 -25.38
N GLY A 276 9.53 -38.80 -24.89
CA GLY A 276 9.32 -38.53 -23.47
C GLY A 276 10.64 -38.68 -22.70
N CYS A 277 10.81 -37.87 -21.67
CA CYS A 277 12.05 -37.87 -20.89
C CYS A 277 11.80 -37.37 -19.47
N SER A 278 12.79 -37.50 -18.59
CA SER A 278 12.76 -36.86 -17.28
C SER A 278 13.88 -35.82 -17.22
N LYS A 279 13.54 -34.54 -17.09
CA LYS A 279 14.51 -33.46 -16.93
C LYS A 279 14.58 -32.96 -15.50
N GLU A 280 15.78 -32.65 -15.06
CA GLU A 280 16.01 -31.95 -13.79
C GLU A 280 16.01 -30.45 -14.04
N VAL A 281 15.09 -29.73 -13.39
CA VAL A 281 15.01 -28.28 -13.40
C VAL A 281 15.52 -27.76 -12.08
N LYS A 282 16.47 -26.83 -12.14
CA LYS A 282 16.93 -26.08 -10.96
C LYS A 282 15.88 -25.03 -10.63
N LEU A 283 15.33 -25.10 -9.43
CA LEU A 283 14.40 -24.11 -8.90
C LEU A 283 15.18 -23.00 -8.18
N VAL A 284 14.46 -21.98 -7.71
CA VAL A 284 14.98 -21.00 -6.74
C VAL A 284 15.48 -21.72 -5.48
N GLU A 285 14.71 -22.70 -5.01
CA GLU A 285 15.10 -23.57 -3.91
C GLU A 285 15.16 -25.03 -4.37
N GLY A 286 16.39 -25.54 -4.49
CA GLY A 286 16.64 -26.94 -4.80
C GLY A 286 16.41 -27.32 -6.26
N LYS A 287 16.08 -28.58 -6.48
CA LYS A 287 15.95 -29.20 -7.81
C LYS A 287 14.71 -30.07 -7.84
N VAL A 288 14.03 -30.07 -8.97
CA VAL A 288 12.87 -30.95 -9.20
C VAL A 288 13.07 -31.72 -10.50
N ARG A 289 12.72 -33.01 -10.47
CA ARG A 289 12.68 -33.84 -11.66
C ARG A 289 11.27 -33.77 -12.24
N ILE A 290 11.15 -33.26 -13.46
CA ILE A 290 9.89 -33.17 -14.20
C ILE A 290 9.88 -34.32 -15.21
N LYS A 291 8.83 -35.15 -15.14
CA LYS A 291 8.56 -36.15 -16.17
C LYS A 291 7.79 -35.49 -17.31
N LEU A 292 8.33 -35.58 -18.51
CA LEU A 292 7.71 -35.12 -19.74
C LEU A 292 7.11 -36.32 -20.45
N ASP A 293 5.83 -36.22 -20.79
CA ASP A 293 5.13 -37.25 -21.53
C ASP A 293 5.68 -37.35 -22.97
N SER A 294 5.60 -38.55 -23.54
CA SER A 294 5.91 -38.76 -24.96
C SER A 294 4.90 -38.00 -25.83
N GLY A 295 5.37 -37.38 -26.90
CA GLY A 295 4.55 -36.55 -27.80
C GLY A 295 4.19 -35.17 -27.22
N ILE A 296 4.95 -34.67 -26.26
CA ILE A 296 4.68 -33.35 -25.66
C ILE A 296 4.84 -32.23 -26.70
N GLN A 297 3.79 -31.43 -26.85
CA GLN A 297 3.75 -30.33 -27.81
C GLN A 297 4.35 -29.04 -27.22
N SER A 298 4.93 -28.22 -28.11
CA SER A 298 5.43 -26.90 -27.75
C SER A 298 4.28 -25.99 -27.29
N GLY A 299 4.53 -25.14 -26.30
CA GLY A 299 3.53 -24.26 -25.71
C GLY A 299 2.59 -24.95 -24.71
N LYS A 300 2.79 -26.24 -24.39
CA LYS A 300 2.17 -26.88 -23.22
C LYS A 300 2.79 -26.25 -21.96
N THR A 301 1.94 -25.90 -20.99
CA THR A 301 2.39 -25.34 -19.70
C THR A 301 2.17 -26.38 -18.61
N LEU A 302 3.24 -26.74 -17.91
CA LEU A 302 3.19 -27.63 -16.75
C LEU A 302 3.19 -26.80 -15.48
N ARG A 303 2.21 -27.02 -14.61
CA ARG A 303 2.08 -26.28 -13.35
C ARG A 303 2.61 -27.10 -12.19
N LEU A 304 3.70 -26.63 -11.57
CA LEU A 304 4.25 -27.19 -10.35
C LEU A 304 3.72 -26.40 -9.15
N ARG A 305 2.78 -27.02 -8.42
CA ARG A 305 2.08 -26.37 -7.31
C ARG A 305 3.00 -26.07 -6.13
N GLY A 306 2.91 -24.86 -5.58
CA GLY A 306 3.68 -24.45 -4.39
C GLY A 306 5.19 -24.34 -4.60
N LYS A 307 5.64 -24.23 -5.85
CA LYS A 307 7.06 -24.07 -6.25
C LYS A 307 7.40 -22.65 -6.73
N GLY A 308 6.49 -21.69 -6.57
CA GLY A 308 6.70 -20.26 -6.80
C GLY A 308 7.21 -19.54 -5.55
N LEU A 309 7.01 -18.23 -5.51
CA LEU A 309 7.45 -17.37 -4.40
C LEU A 309 6.46 -17.41 -3.23
N PRO A 310 6.94 -17.23 -1.97
CA PRO A 310 6.05 -17.02 -0.84
C PRO A 310 5.30 -15.69 -0.99
N ASP A 311 4.03 -15.70 -0.59
CA ASP A 311 3.24 -14.47 -0.44
C ASP A 311 3.59 -13.78 0.89
N LEU A 312 3.57 -12.44 0.89
CA LEU A 312 3.76 -11.65 2.11
C LEU A 312 2.53 -11.66 3.01
N ASN A 313 1.34 -11.67 2.40
CA ASN A 313 0.08 -11.51 3.12
C ASN A 313 -0.52 -12.84 3.56
N SER A 314 -0.09 -13.95 2.96
CA SER A 314 -0.57 -15.29 3.26
C SER A 314 0.57 -16.25 3.49
N TYR A 315 0.30 -17.35 4.20
CA TYR A 315 1.28 -18.43 4.36
C TYR A 315 1.41 -19.31 3.10
N SER A 316 0.79 -18.91 1.99
CA SER A 316 0.78 -19.69 0.76
C SER A 316 2.00 -19.39 -0.09
N LYS A 317 2.37 -20.36 -0.94
CA LYS A 317 3.38 -20.17 -1.98
C LYS A 317 2.67 -20.19 -3.32
N GLY A 318 3.13 -19.36 -4.24
CA GLY A 318 2.68 -19.42 -5.62
C GLY A 318 3.14 -20.71 -6.31
N ASP A 319 2.78 -20.80 -7.59
CA ASP A 319 3.09 -21.93 -8.46
C ASP A 319 4.24 -21.58 -9.43
N LEU A 320 4.99 -22.59 -9.86
CA LEU A 320 5.92 -22.46 -10.99
C LEU A 320 5.25 -23.00 -12.25
N LEU A 321 5.13 -22.15 -13.26
CA LEU A 321 4.62 -22.44 -14.59
C LEU A 321 5.79 -22.69 -15.53
N VAL A 322 5.93 -23.94 -15.95
CA VAL A 322 6.98 -24.37 -16.87
C VAL A 322 6.42 -24.42 -18.28
N HIS A 323 6.87 -23.52 -19.13
CA HIS A 323 6.51 -23.48 -20.54
C HIS A 323 7.45 -24.37 -21.34
N ILE A 324 6.89 -25.37 -22.03
CA ILE A 324 7.67 -26.30 -22.82
C ILE A 324 7.90 -25.71 -24.21
N ASN A 325 9.16 -25.54 -24.59
CA ASN A 325 9.55 -25.08 -25.91
C ASN A 325 10.33 -26.18 -26.64
N VAL A 326 9.75 -26.73 -27.70
CA VAL A 326 10.41 -27.76 -28.49
C VAL A 326 11.42 -27.10 -29.44
N TRP A 327 12.70 -27.39 -29.21
CA TRP A 327 13.80 -26.86 -29.99
C TRP A 327 14.00 -27.66 -31.27
N THR A 328 13.84 -26.99 -32.41
CA THR A 328 14.10 -27.57 -33.74
C THR A 328 15.55 -27.29 -34.15
N PRO A 329 16.36 -28.31 -34.45
CA PRO A 329 17.75 -28.13 -34.85
C PRO A 329 17.87 -27.38 -36.19
N GLN A 330 18.73 -26.36 -36.24
CA GLN A 330 18.95 -25.55 -37.45
C GLN A 330 19.94 -26.19 -38.44
N VAL A 331 20.85 -27.04 -37.95
CA VAL A 331 21.88 -27.69 -38.75
C VAL A 331 21.77 -29.20 -38.55
N LEU A 332 21.71 -29.94 -39.66
CA LEU A 332 21.59 -31.40 -39.67
C LEU A 332 22.73 -32.04 -40.46
N ASN A 333 23.27 -33.14 -39.94
CA ASN A 333 24.25 -33.95 -40.63
C ASN A 333 23.58 -34.83 -41.73
N ARG A 334 24.38 -35.55 -42.53
CA ARG A 334 23.87 -36.36 -43.65
C ARG A 334 22.89 -37.45 -43.20
N GLU A 335 23.19 -38.12 -42.09
CA GLU A 335 22.36 -39.21 -41.55
C GLU A 335 21.03 -38.69 -41.01
N GLN A 336 21.04 -37.59 -40.25
CA GLN A 336 19.85 -36.94 -39.73
C GLN A 336 18.96 -36.42 -40.85
N LYS A 337 19.53 -35.82 -41.91
CA LYS A 337 18.76 -35.40 -43.09
C LYS A 337 18.06 -36.58 -43.76
N GLN A 338 18.76 -37.70 -43.94
CA GLN A 338 18.17 -38.90 -44.52
C GLN A 338 17.04 -39.47 -43.64
N PHE A 339 17.21 -39.44 -42.31
CA PHE A 339 16.16 -39.85 -41.38
C PHE A 339 14.89 -39.01 -41.56
N PHE A 340 14.98 -37.68 -41.52
CA PHE A 340 13.80 -36.82 -41.68
C PHE A 340 13.19 -36.91 -43.09
N GLN A 341 14.00 -37.13 -44.13
CA GLN A 341 13.49 -37.36 -45.48
C GLN A 341 12.67 -38.65 -45.59
N LYS A 342 13.07 -39.72 -44.91
CA LYS A 342 12.32 -40.98 -44.89
C LYS A 342 11.00 -40.87 -44.12
N MET A 343 10.97 -40.02 -43.09
CA MET A 343 9.77 -39.75 -42.30
C MET A 343 8.83 -38.74 -42.97
N ASN A 344 9.26 -38.13 -44.08
CA ASN A 344 8.46 -37.15 -44.80
C ASN A 344 7.30 -37.85 -45.53
N GLY A 345 6.07 -37.59 -45.10
CA GLY A 345 4.86 -38.28 -45.58
C GLY A 345 4.42 -39.48 -44.73
N ASP A 346 5.07 -39.75 -43.59
CA ASP A 346 4.55 -40.67 -42.58
C ASP A 346 3.42 -40.00 -41.79
N GLU A 347 2.31 -40.71 -41.58
CA GLU A 347 1.14 -40.19 -40.87
C GLU A 347 1.45 -39.64 -39.47
N ASN A 348 2.50 -40.15 -38.80
CA ASN A 348 2.89 -39.72 -37.45
C ASN A 348 3.70 -38.41 -37.43
N PHE A 349 4.28 -38.01 -38.56
CA PHE A 349 5.04 -36.77 -38.70
C PHE A 349 4.22 -35.66 -39.37
N GLU A 350 3.01 -35.97 -39.82
CA GLU A 350 2.05 -34.98 -40.29
C GLU A 350 1.40 -34.26 -39.09
N PRO A 351 1.52 -32.91 -39.00
CA PRO A 351 0.89 -32.16 -37.92
C PRO A 351 -0.63 -32.17 -38.08
N ARG A 352 -1.33 -32.75 -37.10
CA ARG A 352 -2.80 -32.77 -37.02
C ARG A 352 -3.26 -32.04 -35.76
N PRO A 353 -3.22 -30.69 -35.74
CA PRO A 353 -3.62 -29.92 -34.56
C PRO A 353 -5.09 -30.18 -34.23
N GLU A 354 -5.38 -30.58 -33.00
CA GLU A 354 -6.76 -30.78 -32.54
C GLU A 354 -7.39 -29.45 -32.09
N LYS A 355 -8.71 -29.39 -31.98
CA LYS A 355 -9.41 -28.17 -31.49
C LYS A 355 -8.99 -27.75 -30.07
N SER A 356 -8.41 -28.65 -29.30
CA SER A 356 -7.82 -28.38 -27.98
C SER A 356 -6.46 -27.67 -28.07
N ASP A 357 -5.76 -27.80 -29.19
CA ASP A 357 -4.45 -27.22 -29.41
C ASP A 357 -4.59 -25.78 -29.88
N LYS A 358 -4.87 -24.89 -28.93
CA LYS A 358 -4.95 -23.44 -29.20
C LYS A 358 -3.68 -22.97 -29.91
N SER A 359 -3.87 -22.29 -31.05
CA SER A 359 -2.77 -21.64 -31.77
C SER A 359 -2.08 -20.61 -30.88
N PHE A 360 -0.80 -20.32 -31.14
CA PHE A 360 -0.08 -19.24 -30.47
C PHE A 360 -0.88 -17.92 -30.51
N PHE A 361 -1.47 -17.60 -31.65
CA PHE A 361 -2.27 -16.38 -31.81
C PHE A 361 -3.57 -16.40 -30.99
N GLU A 362 -4.22 -17.55 -30.88
CA GLU A 362 -5.43 -17.71 -30.05
C GLU A 362 -5.11 -17.55 -28.57
N LYS A 363 -3.98 -18.13 -28.11
CA LYS A 363 -3.50 -17.95 -26.74
C LYS A 363 -3.21 -16.48 -26.43
N VAL A 364 -2.58 -15.76 -27.35
CA VAL A 364 -2.30 -14.32 -27.19
C VAL A 364 -3.61 -13.53 -27.19
N LYS A 365 -4.55 -13.84 -28.09
CA LYS A 365 -5.87 -13.19 -28.14
C LYS A 365 -6.64 -13.36 -26.83
N ASP A 366 -6.62 -14.56 -26.26
CA ASP A 366 -7.24 -14.86 -24.96
C ASP A 366 -6.59 -14.10 -23.79
N MET A 367 -5.35 -13.62 -23.92
CA MET A 367 -4.69 -12.78 -22.90
C MET A 367 -5.06 -11.30 -23.00
N PHE A 368 -5.54 -10.84 -24.16
CA PHE A 368 -5.91 -9.43 -24.41
C PHE A 368 -7.43 -9.20 -24.50
N SER A 369 -8.23 -10.27 -24.45
CA SER A 369 -9.70 -10.25 -24.38
C SER A 369 -10.13 -10.44 -22.95
#